data_AF-A0A509BYJ2-F1
#
_entry.id   AF-A0A509BYJ2-F1
#
_cell.length_a   1.000
_cell.length_b   1.000
_cell.length_c   1.000
_cell.angle_alpha   90.00
_cell.angle_beta   90.00
_cell.angle_gamma   90.00
#
_symmetry.space_group_name_H-M   'P 1'
#
loop_
_entity.id
_entity.type
_entity.pdbx_description
1 polymer ?
#
loop_
_entity_poly.entity_id
_entity_poly.type
_entity_poly.pdbx_seq_one_letter_code
_entity_poly.pdbx_strand_id
1 'polypeptide(L)'
;MISASALNSELINKIAQDFAQATGLAVVVVNIHGDEISELFNFTPFCQLMRQHPQHSTRCRMSDRCGGLEASKSDQPCIYRCHAGLTDFSIPLVIAGHLVGFVLCGQVRLSNDVELVNILNVDDRWQADPELLNEFRNVPEMDYSRVIASADLLKLIVENCLKKQLNFVVIKDNPQQSEANKTTRGPTPA
;
A
#
# COMPACT_ATOMS: atom_id res chain seq x y z
N MET A 1 5.01 -6.98 25.25
CA MET A 1 4.13 -7.62 24.26
C MET A 1 3.92 -6.63 23.13
N ILE A 2 4.42 -6.91 21.93
CA ILE A 2 4.17 -6.08 20.74
C ILE A 2 2.75 -6.40 20.29
N SER A 3 1.88 -5.39 20.16
CA SER A 3 0.50 -5.60 19.72
C SER A 3 0.46 -6.10 18.28
N ALA A 4 -0.56 -6.88 17.91
CA ALA A 4 -0.76 -7.32 16.52
C ALA A 4 -0.83 -6.13 15.55
N SER A 5 -1.28 -4.96 16.00
CA SER A 5 -1.27 -3.72 15.21
C SER A 5 0.15 -3.19 14.93
N ALA A 6 1.07 -3.24 15.90
CA ALA A 6 2.45 -2.81 15.71
C ALA A 6 3.22 -3.78 14.80
N LEU A 7 2.96 -5.08 14.92
CA LEU A 7 3.62 -6.13 14.12
C LEU A 7 3.22 -6.07 12.63
N ASN A 8 1.97 -5.68 12.34
CA ASN A 8 1.50 -5.43 10.98
C ASN A 8 2.17 -4.19 10.35
N SER A 9 2.45 -3.15 11.14
CA SER A 9 3.10 -1.93 10.65
C SER A 9 4.56 -2.16 10.23
N GLU A 10 5.33 -2.88 11.04
CA GLU A 10 6.73 -3.20 10.72
C GLU A 10 6.85 -4.08 9.46
N LEU A 11 5.98 -5.09 9.34
CA LEU A 11 5.97 -5.99 8.19
C LEU A 11 5.60 -5.24 6.90
N ILE A 12 4.57 -4.40 6.94
CA ILE A 12 4.15 -3.59 5.78
C ILE A 12 5.26 -2.63 5.35
N ASN A 13 5.91 -1.95 6.30
CA ASN A 13 7.05 -1.09 6.01
C ASN A 13 8.20 -1.86 5.37
N LYS A 14 8.51 -3.05 5.88
CA LYS A 14 9.54 -3.92 5.28
C LYS A 14 9.19 -4.33 3.85
N ILE A 15 7.94 -4.73 3.60
CA ILE A 15 7.46 -5.06 2.25
C ILE A 15 7.61 -3.85 1.32
N ALA A 16 7.20 -2.67 1.77
CA ALA A 16 7.30 -1.45 0.98
C ALA A 16 8.76 -1.11 0.63
N GLN A 17 9.66 -1.16 1.62
CA GLN A 17 11.08 -0.89 1.43
C GLN A 17 11.74 -1.91 0.48
N ASP A 18 11.56 -3.21 0.74
CA ASP A 18 12.17 -4.27 -0.07
C ASP A 18 11.62 -4.26 -1.50
N PHE A 19 10.33 -4.02 -1.67
CA PHE A 19 9.71 -3.93 -3.00
C PHE A 19 10.24 -2.72 -3.78
N ALA A 20 10.36 -1.56 -3.13
CA ALA A 20 10.95 -0.37 -3.73
C ALA A 20 12.39 -0.65 -4.21
N GLN A 21 13.21 -1.27 -3.35
CA GLN A 21 14.59 -1.62 -3.69
C GLN A 21 14.69 -2.66 -4.81
N ALA A 22 13.83 -3.68 -4.81
CA ALA A 22 13.87 -4.75 -5.80
C ALA A 22 13.37 -4.32 -7.18
N THR A 23 12.38 -3.42 -7.24
CA THR A 23 11.73 -3.00 -8.49
C THR A 23 12.27 -1.70 -9.05
N GLY A 24 12.92 -0.89 -8.22
CA GLY A 24 13.31 0.48 -8.58
C GLY A 24 12.11 1.45 -8.66
N LEU A 25 10.92 1.05 -8.21
CA LEU A 25 9.75 1.91 -8.12
C LEU A 25 9.73 2.67 -6.79
N ALA A 26 9.13 3.85 -6.79
CA ALA A 26 8.82 4.57 -5.56
C ALA A 26 7.72 3.81 -4.81
N VAL A 27 7.78 3.76 -3.47
CA VAL A 27 6.73 3.17 -2.61
C VAL A 27 6.49 4.01 -1.36
N VAL A 28 5.22 4.19 -0.99
CA VAL A 28 4.82 4.80 0.29
C VAL A 28 3.58 4.12 0.85
N VAL A 29 3.47 4.09 2.17
CA VAL A 29 2.29 3.62 2.90
C VAL A 29 1.57 4.82 3.50
N VAL A 30 0.26 4.91 3.29
CA VAL A 30 -0.56 6.01 3.81
C VAL A 30 -1.79 5.49 4.55
N ASN A 31 -2.31 6.29 5.47
CA ASN A 31 -3.59 6.01 6.13
C ASN A 31 -4.79 6.28 5.17
N ILE A 32 -6.02 6.04 5.65
CA ILE A 32 -7.25 6.28 4.86
C ILE A 32 -7.50 7.75 4.46
N HIS A 33 -6.77 8.69 5.05
CA HIS A 33 -6.83 10.12 4.76
C HIS A 33 -5.76 10.57 3.76
N GLY A 34 -4.82 9.70 3.37
CA GLY A 34 -3.69 10.02 2.50
C GLY A 34 -2.49 10.59 3.25
N ASP A 35 -2.46 10.51 4.59
CA ASP A 35 -1.27 10.90 5.35
C ASP A 35 -0.27 9.76 5.34
N GLU A 36 0.99 10.11 5.09
CA GLU A 36 2.13 9.20 5.08
C GLU A 36 2.34 8.59 6.47
N ILE A 37 2.39 7.25 6.53
CA ILE A 37 2.67 6.48 7.75
C ILE A 37 3.93 5.63 7.62
N SER A 38 4.65 5.76 6.50
CA SER A 38 5.98 5.21 6.25
C SER A 38 6.93 6.32 5.78
N GLU A 39 8.21 5.99 5.66
CA GLU A 39 9.13 6.78 4.86
C GLU A 39 8.76 6.75 3.35
N LEU A 40 9.35 7.67 2.59
CA LEU A 40 9.18 7.78 1.14
C LEU A 40 10.25 6.94 0.43
N PHE A 41 10.00 5.65 0.25
CA PHE A 41 11.00 4.72 -0.29
C PHE A 41 11.20 4.95 -1.79
N ASN A 42 12.45 5.22 -2.19
CA ASN A 42 12.86 5.35 -3.60
C ASN A 42 12.03 6.37 -4.41
N PHE A 43 11.58 7.44 -3.76
CA PHE A 43 10.88 8.53 -4.43
C PHE A 43 11.81 9.24 -5.42
N THR A 44 11.26 9.56 -6.58
CA THR A 44 11.97 10.34 -7.61
C THR A 44 12.26 11.76 -7.09
N PRO A 45 13.37 12.39 -7.51
CA PRO A 45 13.66 13.78 -7.15
C PRO A 45 12.50 14.73 -7.50
N PHE A 46 11.85 14.51 -8.64
CA PHE A 46 10.64 15.24 -9.04
C PHE A 46 9.54 15.18 -7.97
N CYS A 47 9.14 13.98 -7.54
CA CYS A 47 8.06 13.85 -6.56
C CYS A 47 8.48 14.34 -5.16
N GLN A 48 9.77 14.27 -4.81
CA GLN A 48 10.28 14.86 -3.58
C GLN A 48 10.12 16.39 -3.60
N LEU A 49 10.53 17.06 -4.68
CA LEU A 49 10.35 18.51 -4.86
C LEU A 49 8.87 18.90 -4.84
N MET A 50 8.02 18.15 -5.55
CA MET A 50 6.57 18.36 -5.52
C MET A 50 6.00 18.28 -4.10
N ARG A 51 6.46 17.34 -3.26
CA ARG A 51 5.98 17.22 -1.88
C ARG A 51 6.56 18.26 -0.91
N GLN A 52 7.66 18.92 -1.25
CA GLN A 52 8.20 20.05 -0.48
C GLN A 52 7.38 21.33 -0.66
N HIS A 53 6.76 21.52 -1.84
CA HIS A 53 5.91 22.68 -2.08
C HIS A 53 4.49 22.49 -1.48
N PRO A 54 3.98 23.38 -0.61
CA PRO A 54 2.74 23.15 0.13
C PRO A 54 1.51 22.82 -0.74
N GLN A 55 1.32 23.55 -1.84
CA GLN A 55 0.17 23.35 -2.72
C GLN A 55 0.24 22.04 -3.51
N HIS A 56 1.44 21.65 -3.94
CA HIS A 56 1.65 20.40 -4.67
C HIS A 56 1.56 19.21 -3.71
N SER A 57 2.16 19.32 -2.52
CA SER A 57 2.08 18.34 -1.44
C SER A 57 0.64 17.94 -1.08
N THR A 58 -0.28 18.92 -0.99
CA THR A 58 -1.71 18.62 -0.76
C THR A 58 -2.31 17.80 -1.90
N ARG A 59 -1.95 18.11 -3.15
CA ARG A 59 -2.46 17.38 -4.33
C ARG A 59 -1.83 15.99 -4.48
N CYS A 60 -0.56 15.81 -4.11
CA CYS A 60 0.10 14.52 -4.07
C CYS A 60 -0.63 13.59 -3.09
N ARG A 61 -0.81 14.03 -1.84
CA ARG A 61 -1.54 13.25 -0.82
C ARG A 61 -3.00 12.99 -1.19
N MET A 62 -3.65 13.93 -1.88
CA MET A 62 -4.99 13.71 -2.42
C MET A 62 -5.00 12.66 -3.53
N SER A 63 -3.99 12.65 -4.42
CA SER A 63 -3.86 11.62 -5.45
C SER A 63 -3.68 10.25 -4.79
N ASP A 64 -2.84 10.19 -3.75
CA ASP A 64 -2.60 8.96 -2.99
C ASP A 64 -3.91 8.41 -2.40
N ARG A 65 -4.64 9.29 -1.70
CA ARG A 65 -5.93 8.96 -1.07
C ARG A 65 -6.95 8.50 -2.09
N CYS A 66 -7.14 9.26 -3.17
CA CYS A 66 -8.16 8.94 -4.17
C CYS A 66 -7.83 7.64 -4.90
N GLY A 67 -6.56 7.42 -5.25
CA GLY A 67 -6.11 6.18 -5.88
C GLY A 67 -6.32 4.96 -4.96
N GLY A 68 -6.00 5.11 -3.68
CA GLY A 68 -6.27 4.10 -2.66
C GLY A 68 -7.75 3.78 -2.50
N LEU A 69 -8.60 4.80 -2.40
CA LEU A 69 -10.04 4.62 -2.28
C LEU A 69 -10.64 3.97 -3.53
N GLU A 70 -10.16 4.34 -4.72
CA GLU A 70 -10.60 3.71 -5.97
C GLU A 70 -10.24 2.21 -5.98
N ALA A 71 -9.01 1.87 -5.62
CA ALA A 71 -8.56 0.49 -5.47
C ALA A 71 -9.44 -0.31 -4.48
N SER A 72 -9.83 0.31 -3.37
CA SER A 72 -10.64 -0.34 -2.33
C SER A 72 -12.06 -0.73 -2.76
N LYS A 73 -12.61 -0.10 -3.81
CA LYS A 73 -13.98 -0.42 -4.28
C LYS A 73 -14.10 -1.83 -4.85
N SER A 74 -13.02 -2.38 -5.38
CA SER A 74 -12.98 -3.70 -6.03
C SER A 74 -11.99 -4.67 -5.39
N ASP A 75 -11.27 -4.23 -4.35
CA ASP A 75 -10.16 -4.95 -3.75
C ASP A 75 -9.11 -5.39 -4.81
N GLN A 76 -8.90 -4.54 -5.82
CA GLN A 76 -7.90 -4.73 -6.89
C GLN A 76 -6.93 -3.55 -6.91
N PRO A 77 -5.71 -3.72 -7.44
CA PRO A 77 -4.83 -2.59 -7.65
C PRO A 77 -5.51 -1.59 -8.58
N CYS A 78 -5.47 -0.31 -8.24
CA CYS A 78 -5.89 0.76 -9.15
C CYS A 78 -4.63 1.36 -9.77
N ILE A 79 -4.45 1.23 -11.08
CA ILE A 79 -3.40 1.93 -11.84
C ILE A 79 -4.01 3.20 -12.41
N TYR A 80 -3.41 4.35 -12.14
CA TYR A 80 -3.97 5.65 -12.48
C TYR A 80 -2.89 6.67 -12.82
N ARG A 81 -3.34 7.77 -13.42
CA ARG A 81 -2.51 8.95 -13.61
C ARG A 81 -2.70 9.92 -12.45
N CYS A 82 -1.61 10.25 -11.76
CA CYS A 82 -1.62 11.20 -10.66
C CYS A 82 -1.81 12.64 -11.17
N HIS A 83 -2.01 13.59 -10.26
CA HIS A 83 -2.27 14.98 -10.64
C HIS A 83 -1.11 15.63 -11.43
N ALA A 84 0.11 15.10 -11.35
CA ALA A 84 1.27 15.63 -12.05
C ALA A 84 1.48 14.96 -13.42
N GLY A 85 0.63 14.00 -13.79
CA GLY A 85 0.72 13.28 -15.05
C GLY A 85 1.60 12.02 -15.02
N LEU A 86 2.16 11.64 -13.86
CA LEU A 86 2.86 10.36 -13.70
C LEU A 86 1.88 9.20 -13.48
N THR A 87 2.35 7.99 -13.75
CA THR A 87 1.60 6.76 -13.48
C THR A 87 1.97 6.22 -12.11
N ASP A 88 0.93 6.01 -11.31
CA ASP A 88 1.01 5.36 -10.00
C ASP A 88 0.00 4.21 -9.95
N PHE A 89 0.15 3.35 -8.96
CA PHE A 89 -0.87 2.39 -8.58
C PHE A 89 -0.99 2.26 -7.06
N SER A 90 -2.20 1.93 -6.61
CA SER A 90 -2.52 1.77 -5.20
C SER A 90 -3.09 0.39 -4.91
N ILE A 91 -2.72 -0.17 -3.77
CA ILE A 91 -3.24 -1.44 -3.24
C ILE A 91 -3.88 -1.16 -1.86
N PRO A 92 -5.13 -1.58 -1.64
CA PRO A 92 -5.78 -1.41 -0.35
C PRO A 92 -5.17 -2.32 0.72
N LEU A 93 -4.99 -1.78 1.91
CA LEU A 93 -4.60 -2.54 3.10
C LEU A 93 -5.84 -2.84 3.92
N VAL A 94 -6.26 -4.12 3.90
CA VAL A 94 -7.41 -4.60 4.68
C VAL A 94 -6.93 -5.56 5.77
N ILE A 95 -7.19 -5.22 7.02
CA ILE A 95 -6.85 -6.04 8.20
C ILE A 95 -8.14 -6.40 8.92
N ALA A 96 -8.39 -7.71 9.09
CA ALA A 96 -9.61 -8.22 9.74
C ALA A 96 -10.91 -7.59 9.17
N GLY A 97 -11.00 -7.44 7.85
CA GLY A 97 -12.15 -6.85 7.15
C GLY A 97 -12.26 -5.32 7.19
N HIS A 98 -11.32 -4.62 7.85
CA HIS A 98 -11.31 -3.16 7.94
C HIS A 98 -10.23 -2.57 7.03
N LEU A 99 -10.60 -1.57 6.23
CA LEU A 99 -9.66 -0.79 5.45
C LEU A 99 -8.85 0.12 6.39
N VAL A 100 -7.54 -0.09 6.46
CA VAL A 100 -6.64 0.64 7.38
C VAL A 100 -5.74 1.65 6.67
N GLY A 101 -5.61 1.56 5.35
CA GLY A 101 -4.74 2.42 4.56
C GLY A 101 -4.47 1.84 3.19
N PHE A 102 -3.41 2.33 2.55
CA PHE A 102 -3.02 1.95 1.20
C PHE A 102 -1.50 1.85 1.07
N VAL A 103 -1.03 0.94 0.23
CA VAL A 103 0.35 0.95 -0.28
C VAL A 103 0.29 1.53 -1.68
N LEU A 104 1.10 2.55 -1.92
CA LEU A 104 1.19 3.23 -3.20
C LEU A 104 2.55 3.00 -3.80
N CYS A 105 2.57 2.85 -5.11
CA CYS A 105 3.79 2.60 -5.84
C CYS A 105 3.72 3.21 -7.25
N GLY A 106 4.86 3.59 -7.82
CA GLY A 106 4.90 4.14 -9.17
C GLY A 106 5.97 5.22 -9.32
N GLN A 107 5.51 6.42 -9.64
CA GLN A 107 6.29 7.57 -10.08
C GLN A 107 7.06 7.27 -11.36
N VAL A 108 6.33 6.83 -12.37
CA VAL A 108 6.91 6.50 -13.68
C VAL A 108 6.18 7.20 -14.82
N ARG A 109 6.92 7.47 -15.89
CA ARG A 109 6.35 7.80 -17.19
C ARG A 109 6.10 6.48 -17.94
N LEU A 110 5.01 6.40 -18.68
CA LEU A 110 4.78 5.25 -19.56
C LEU A 110 5.46 5.48 -20.90
N SER A 111 6.12 4.43 -21.40
CA SER A 111 6.72 4.39 -22.74
C SER A 111 5.70 4.23 -23.87
N ASN A 112 4.54 3.65 -23.55
CA ASN A 112 3.45 3.42 -24.48
C ASN A 112 2.27 4.33 -24.17
N ASP A 113 1.56 4.79 -25.20
CA ASP A 113 0.33 5.56 -25.04
C ASP A 113 -0.80 4.63 -24.56
N VAL A 114 -1.06 4.68 -23.26
CA VAL A 114 -2.11 3.90 -22.59
C VAL A 114 -3.06 4.88 -21.93
N GLU A 115 -4.35 4.72 -22.23
CA GLU A 115 -5.38 5.52 -21.59
C GLU A 115 -5.56 5.06 -20.14
N LEU A 116 -5.16 5.93 -19.21
CA LEU A 116 -5.35 5.76 -17.78
C LEU A 116 -6.37 6.75 -17.25
N VAL A 117 -7.11 6.34 -16.23
CA VAL A 117 -7.96 7.26 -15.48
C VAL A 117 -7.09 8.32 -14.80
N ASN A 118 -7.47 9.59 -14.94
CA ASN A 118 -6.88 10.66 -14.15
C ASN A 118 -7.55 10.65 -12.78
N ILE A 119 -6.79 10.35 -11.73
CA ILE A 119 -7.37 10.22 -10.38
C ILE A 119 -7.83 11.55 -9.80
N LEU A 120 -7.22 12.63 -10.30
CA LEU A 120 -7.58 14.02 -10.08
C LEU A 120 -7.41 14.78 -11.40
N ASN A 121 -7.98 15.98 -11.48
CA ASN A 121 -7.67 16.90 -12.57
C ASN A 121 -6.16 17.11 -12.64
N VAL A 122 -5.57 16.89 -13.81
CA VAL A 122 -4.13 17.08 -14.02
C VAL A 122 -3.81 18.57 -13.83
N ASP A 123 -2.73 18.84 -13.09
CA ASP A 123 -2.15 20.18 -12.92
C ASP A 123 -0.93 20.26 -13.81
N ASP A 124 -0.86 21.27 -14.67
CA ASP A 124 0.27 21.55 -15.55
C ASP A 124 1.09 22.75 -15.06
N ARG A 125 0.64 23.48 -14.03
CA ARG A 125 1.31 24.70 -13.55
C ARG A 125 2.71 24.46 -13.01
N TRP A 126 2.98 23.27 -12.50
CA TRP A 126 4.33 22.88 -12.06
C TRP A 126 5.34 22.92 -13.21
N GLN A 127 4.90 22.85 -14.47
CA GLN A 127 5.79 22.93 -15.64
C GLN A 127 6.38 24.34 -15.84
N ALA A 128 5.82 25.37 -15.20
CA ALA A 128 6.39 26.71 -15.21
C ALA A 128 7.67 26.82 -14.37
N ASP A 129 7.92 25.86 -13.47
CA ASP A 129 9.14 25.76 -12.69
C ASP A 129 10.20 24.97 -13.49
N PRO A 130 11.33 25.59 -13.88
CA PRO A 130 12.35 24.92 -14.67
C PRO A 130 13.01 23.72 -13.97
N GLU A 131 13.11 23.74 -12.63
CA GLU A 131 13.69 22.65 -11.84
C GLU A 131 12.76 21.44 -11.86
N LEU A 132 11.47 21.65 -11.60
CA LEU A 132 10.46 20.58 -11.68
C LEU A 132 10.35 20.01 -13.09
N LEU A 133 10.40 20.86 -14.12
CA LEU A 133 10.38 20.41 -15.51
C LEU A 133 11.61 19.57 -15.86
N ASN A 134 12.79 19.93 -15.34
CA ASN A 134 14.00 19.15 -15.53
C ASN A 134 13.92 17.79 -14.85
N GLU A 135 13.53 17.75 -13.56
CA GLU A 135 13.42 16.51 -12.81
C GLU A 135 12.33 15.59 -13.36
N PHE A 136 11.23 16.14 -13.86
CA PHE A 136 10.19 15.35 -14.52
C PHE A 136 10.72 14.56 -15.72
N ARG A 137 11.63 15.15 -16.52
CA ARG A 137 12.25 14.47 -17.66
C ARG A 137 13.13 13.29 -17.22
N ASN A 138 13.70 13.37 -16.02
CA ASN A 138 14.53 12.33 -15.42
C ASN A 138 13.71 11.23 -14.73
N VAL A 139 12.40 11.39 -14.59
CA VAL A 139 11.51 10.35 -14.03
C VAL A 139 11.66 9.07 -14.85
N PRO A 140 11.82 7.89 -14.21
CA PRO A 140 11.96 6.62 -14.91
C PRO A 140 10.81 6.35 -15.86
N GLU A 141 11.15 5.78 -17.01
CA GLU A 141 10.18 5.34 -18.01
C GLU A 141 9.98 3.83 -17.92
N MET A 142 8.74 3.36 -18.06
CA MET A 142 8.38 1.97 -17.85
C MET A 142 7.24 1.52 -18.76
N ASP A 143 7.36 0.31 -19.29
CA ASP A 143 6.28 -0.32 -20.05
C ASP A 143 5.08 -0.61 -19.15
N TYR A 144 3.87 -0.37 -19.67
CA TYR A 144 2.63 -0.61 -18.94
C TYR A 144 2.47 -2.06 -18.45
N SER A 145 2.96 -3.04 -19.23
CA SER A 145 2.97 -4.45 -18.82
C SER A 145 3.82 -4.69 -17.57
N ARG A 146 4.93 -3.97 -17.41
CA ARG A 146 5.74 -4.04 -16.18
C ARG A 146 5.00 -3.38 -15.02
N VAL A 147 4.29 -2.28 -15.23
CA VAL A 147 3.47 -1.63 -14.18
C VAL A 147 2.39 -2.60 -13.67
N ILE A 148 1.67 -3.27 -14.57
CA ILE A 148 0.68 -4.30 -14.21
C ILE A 148 1.34 -5.43 -13.40
N ALA A 149 2.44 -5.99 -13.90
CA ALA A 149 3.12 -7.08 -13.22
C ALA A 149 3.62 -6.68 -11.82
N SER A 150 4.12 -5.45 -11.66
CA SER A 150 4.50 -4.89 -10.36
C SER A 150 3.31 -4.73 -9.42
N ALA A 151 2.17 -4.24 -9.92
CA ALA A 151 0.95 -4.09 -9.13
C ALA A 151 0.40 -5.44 -8.65
N ASP A 152 0.33 -6.42 -9.55
CA ASP A 152 -0.15 -7.77 -9.22
C ASP A 152 0.78 -8.47 -8.21
N LEU A 153 2.11 -8.33 -8.39
CA LEU A 153 3.09 -8.91 -7.48
C LEU A 153 3.00 -8.29 -6.09
N LEU A 154 2.95 -6.96 -5.99
CA LEU A 154 2.85 -6.28 -4.70
C LEU A 154 1.56 -6.65 -3.98
N LYS A 155 0.44 -6.73 -4.72
CA LYS A 155 -0.84 -7.19 -4.16
C LYS A 155 -0.73 -8.61 -3.62
N LEU A 156 -0.15 -9.52 -4.40
CA LEU A 156 0.06 -10.90 -3.97
C LEU A 156 0.89 -10.98 -2.69
N ILE A 157 1.96 -10.19 -2.59
CA ILE A 157 2.82 -10.13 -1.39
C ILE A 157 2.00 -9.63 -0.20
N VAL A 158 1.36 -8.46 -0.33
CA VAL A 158 0.58 -7.82 0.73
C VAL A 158 -0.52 -8.74 1.24
N GLU A 159 -1.33 -9.32 0.34
CA GLU A 159 -2.41 -10.22 0.73
C GLU A 159 -1.89 -11.46 1.48
N ASN A 160 -0.84 -12.10 0.97
CA ASN A 160 -0.34 -13.33 1.58
C ASN A 160 0.38 -13.08 2.91
N CYS A 161 1.05 -11.95 3.04
CA CYS A 161 1.70 -11.56 4.29
C CYS A 161 0.68 -11.17 5.37
N LEU A 162 -0.38 -10.45 5.01
CA LEU A 162 -1.44 -10.06 5.94
C LEU A 162 -2.36 -11.24 6.32
N LYS A 163 -2.71 -12.12 5.37
CA LYS A 163 -3.54 -13.32 5.63
C LYS A 163 -2.84 -14.33 6.55
N LYS A 164 -1.53 -14.55 6.38
CA LYS A 164 -0.78 -15.53 7.20
C LYS A 164 -0.65 -15.13 8.68
N GLN A 165 -0.71 -13.85 9.00
CA GLN A 165 -0.68 -13.34 10.38
C GLN A 165 -1.94 -13.72 11.17
N LEU A 166 -3.11 -13.79 10.52
CA LEU A 166 -4.37 -14.22 11.17
C LEU A 166 -4.34 -15.71 11.53
N ASN A 167 -3.76 -16.56 10.68
CA ASN A 167 -3.72 -18.01 10.92
C ASN A 167 -2.72 -18.41 12.02
N PHE A 168 -1.62 -17.67 12.21
CA PHE A 168 -0.65 -17.97 13.27
C PHE A 168 -1.17 -17.67 14.68
N VAL A 169 -2.08 -16.69 14.81
CA VAL A 169 -2.77 -16.41 16.08
C VAL A 169 -3.75 -17.54 16.41
N VAL A 170 -4.50 -18.04 15.42
CA VAL A 170 -5.49 -19.12 15.62
C VAL A 170 -4.83 -20.46 15.99
N ILE A 171 -3.61 -20.75 15.52
CA ILE A 171 -2.90 -22.00 15.85
C ILE A 171 -2.27 -21.98 17.25
N LYS A 172 -2.08 -20.80 17.88
CA LYS A 172 -1.48 -20.71 19.22
C LYS A 172 -2.46 -20.87 20.40
N ASP A 173 -3.77 -20.89 20.15
CA ASP A 173 -4.80 -20.94 21.20
C ASP A 173 -5.47 -22.32 21.38
N ASN A 174 -4.80 -23.43 21.07
CA ASN A 174 -5.31 -24.73 21.51
C ASN A 174 -4.24 -25.74 21.95
N PRO A 175 -3.84 -25.68 23.23
CA PRO A 175 -3.52 -26.86 24.00
C PRO A 175 -4.64 -27.15 25.01
N GLN A 176 -5.41 -28.21 24.70
CA GLN A 176 -6.16 -29.10 25.62
C GLN A 176 -7.60 -28.73 26.02
N GLN A 177 -8.56 -29.38 25.34
CA GLN A 177 -9.76 -29.93 25.98
C GLN A 177 -9.85 -31.45 25.74
N SER A 178 -9.44 -32.23 26.74
CA SER A 178 -9.92 -33.58 27.11
C SER A 178 -8.96 -34.04 28.22
N GLU A 179 -9.33 -34.37 29.45
CA GLU A 179 -10.42 -35.15 30.01
C GLU A 179 -10.65 -34.60 31.45
N ALA A 180 -11.85 -34.49 32.01
CA ALA A 180 -12.56 -35.62 32.57
C ALA A 180 -13.96 -35.16 33.00
N ASN A 181 -14.98 -35.78 32.41
CA ASN A 181 -16.28 -35.92 33.07
C ASN A 181 -16.81 -37.31 32.73
N LYS A 182 -16.41 -38.31 33.54
CA LYS A 182 -17.18 -39.55 33.70
C LYS A 182 -17.50 -39.71 35.18
N THR A 183 -18.76 -39.40 35.45
CA THR A 183 -19.53 -39.55 36.67
C THR A 183 -19.59 -41.02 37.11
N THR A 184 -19.60 -41.30 38.41
CA THR A 184 -20.50 -42.32 39.00
C THR A 184 -20.73 -42.06 40.49
N ARG A 185 -22.02 -41.93 40.83
CA ARG A 185 -22.60 -41.85 42.18
C ARG A 185 -22.38 -43.14 42.98
N GLY A 186 -22.29 -43.01 44.29
CA GLY A 186 -22.68 -44.07 45.24
C GLY A 186 -23.06 -43.43 46.59
N PRO A 187 -24.29 -43.66 47.12
CA PRO A 187 -24.64 -43.24 48.47
C PRO A 187 -24.23 -44.30 49.50
N THR A 188 -23.78 -43.85 50.67
CA THR A 188 -23.63 -44.65 51.90
C THR A 188 -25.01 -45.04 52.45
N PRO A 189 -25.17 -46.22 53.08
CA PRO A 189 -25.39 -46.18 54.54
C PRO A 189 -24.80 -47.37 55.32
N ALA A 190 -24.83 -47.20 56.64
CA ALA A 190 -24.62 -48.20 57.69
C ALA A 190 -25.80 -49.17 57.83
#